data_AF-A0A7R9JJR3-F1
#
_entry.id   AF-A0A7R9JJR3-F1
#
_cell.length_a   1.000
_cell.length_b   1.000
_cell.length_c   1.000
_cell.angle_alpha   90.00
_cell.angle_beta   90.00
_cell.angle_gamma   90.00
#
_symmetry.space_group_name_H-M   'P 1'
#
loop_
_entity.id
_entity.type
_entity.pdbx_description
1 polymer ?
#
loop_
_entity_poly.entity_id
_entity_poly.type
_entity_poly.pdbx_seq_one_letter_code
_entity_poly.pdbx_strand_id
1 'polypeptide(L)'
;EGQDFFKRWLLQVGEGWAPVLWGLPEGCIEIPQQCVVPPEADLCTDFIGDSLNEQGEEYLFRQDWGEQLVGKHRPVVVMCDTKLETLSVLEGIPDHYSPGQVVWTPDGNGVLGVAWLHEPRRLGLIYCTNRVGYIFHLTLGGVFTLLSGDDQAVRSPKFNPDGEYLVWLERPAGGGHHAAHRLMAYKWPPSPQVRIAWNYS
;
A
#
# COMPACT_ATOMS: atom_id res chain seq x y z
N GLU A 1 21.41 -9.09 17.90
CA GLU A 1 21.56 -8.09 16.82
C GLU A 1 20.51 -8.41 15.77
N GLY A 2 19.24 -8.13 16.04
CA GLY A 2 18.64 -6.80 15.83
C GLY A 2 18.07 -6.74 14.42
N GLN A 3 17.08 -7.58 14.09
CA GLN A 3 16.38 -7.56 12.81
C GLN A 3 15.05 -6.82 13.00
N ASP A 4 15.00 -5.60 12.47
CA ASP A 4 13.80 -4.78 12.40
C ASP A 4 12.75 -5.44 11.49
N PHE A 5 11.62 -5.82 12.05
CA PHE A 5 10.48 -6.36 11.32
C PHE A 5 9.48 -5.24 10.98
N PHE A 6 9.55 -4.67 9.77
CA PHE A 6 8.52 -3.75 9.29
C PHE A 6 7.43 -4.49 8.50
N LYS A 7 6.36 -4.92 9.19
CA LYS A 7 5.07 -5.29 8.58
C LYS A 7 4.14 -4.07 8.68
N ARG A 8 3.56 -3.63 7.56
CA ARG A 8 2.73 -2.41 7.50
C ARG A 8 1.25 -2.77 7.53
N TRP A 9 0.55 -2.27 8.54
CA TRP A 9 -0.87 -2.50 8.80
C TRP A 9 -1.68 -1.23 8.48
N LEU A 10 -2.88 -1.39 7.92
CA LEU A 10 -3.91 -0.35 7.97
C LEU A 10 -4.74 -0.60 9.21
N LEU A 11 -4.52 0.19 10.26
CA LEU A 11 -5.32 0.18 11.48
C LEU A 11 -6.41 1.25 11.38
N GLN A 12 -7.66 0.86 11.62
CA GLN A 12 -8.75 1.78 11.92
C GLN A 12 -8.88 1.89 13.45
N VAL A 13 -8.75 3.09 14.02
CA VAL A 13 -8.84 3.32 15.47
C VAL A 13 -10.06 4.20 15.77
N GLY A 14 -11.19 3.60 16.13
CA GLY A 14 -12.40 4.34 16.56
C GLY A 14 -13.00 5.23 15.46
N GLU A 15 -13.43 6.45 15.84
CA GLU A 15 -14.03 7.47 14.94
C GLU A 15 -12.99 8.40 14.27
N GLY A 16 -11.69 8.09 14.37
CA GLY A 16 -10.60 8.90 13.81
C GLY A 16 -9.58 8.07 13.03
N TRP A 17 -8.94 8.70 12.03
CA TRP A 17 -8.04 8.01 11.09
C TRP A 17 -6.57 8.26 11.45
N ALA A 18 -5.82 7.20 11.77
CA ALA A 18 -4.37 7.26 11.90
C ALA A 18 -3.70 6.49 10.75
N PRO A 19 -2.99 7.15 9.82
CA PRO A 19 -2.05 6.43 8.98
C PRO A 19 -0.94 5.89 9.87
N VAL A 20 -0.66 4.59 9.82
CA VAL A 20 0.57 4.05 10.40
C VAL A 20 1.73 4.57 9.54
N LEU A 21 2.27 5.71 9.99
CA LEU A 21 3.48 6.34 9.50
C LEU A 21 4.65 5.38 9.75
N TRP A 22 5.59 5.37 8.80
CA TRP A 22 6.90 4.80 9.01
C TRP A 22 7.53 5.45 10.26
N GLY A 23 7.98 4.64 11.22
CA GLY A 23 8.88 5.08 12.30
C GLY A 23 8.25 5.52 13.63
N LEU A 24 7.39 4.71 14.24
CA LEU A 24 7.21 4.78 15.70
C LEU A 24 8.20 3.83 16.39
N PRO A 25 8.85 4.26 17.50
CA PRO A 25 9.69 3.37 18.30
C PRO A 25 8.84 2.24 18.92
N GLU A 26 9.48 1.10 19.19
CA GLU A 26 8.83 -0.06 19.82
C GLU A 26 8.08 0.34 21.11
N GLY A 27 6.84 -0.15 21.27
CA GLY A 27 6.06 -0.01 22.50
C GLY A 27 4.71 0.72 22.42
N CYS A 28 4.26 1.18 21.25
CA CYS A 28 3.02 1.95 21.15
C CYS A 28 1.71 1.15 20.94
N ILE A 29 1.77 -0.18 20.82
CA ILE A 29 0.57 -1.03 20.66
C ILE A 29 0.73 -2.27 21.55
N GLU A 30 -0.03 -2.34 22.65
CA GLU A 30 -0.19 -3.57 23.42
C GLU A 30 -1.20 -4.47 22.72
N ILE A 31 -0.77 -5.69 22.39
CA ILE A 31 -1.62 -6.77 21.88
C ILE A 31 -2.50 -7.25 23.04
N PRO A 32 -3.83 -7.36 22.91
CA PRO A 32 -4.68 -7.90 23.97
C PRO A 32 -4.19 -9.30 24.38
N GLN A 33 -3.97 -9.49 25.67
CA GLN A 33 -3.21 -10.57 26.27
C GLN A 33 -3.94 -11.93 26.33
N GLN A 34 -4.83 -12.24 25.38
CA GLN A 34 -5.69 -13.42 25.45
C GLN A 34 -5.73 -14.29 24.19
N CYS A 35 -4.69 -14.24 23.35
CA CYS A 35 -4.41 -15.34 22.43
C CYS A 35 -3.73 -16.48 23.21
N VAL A 36 -4.51 -17.46 23.70
CA VAL A 36 -3.95 -18.69 24.28
C VAL A 36 -3.29 -19.49 23.16
N VAL A 37 -1.96 -19.50 23.12
CA VAL A 37 -1.15 -20.22 22.14
C VAL A 37 -0.98 -21.68 22.61
N PRO A 38 -1.27 -22.70 21.79
CA PRO A 38 -0.82 -24.06 22.07
C PRO A 38 0.72 -24.12 21.98
N PRO A 39 1.40 -24.97 22.79
CA PRO A 39 2.84 -24.82 23.06
C PRO A 39 3.82 -25.17 21.92
N GLU A 40 3.36 -25.39 20.69
CA GLU A 40 4.21 -25.88 19.58
C GLU A 40 4.00 -25.17 18.24
N ALA A 41 3.35 -24.01 18.21
CA ALA A 41 3.26 -23.21 16.98
C ALA A 41 4.28 -22.07 17.00
N ASP A 42 5.32 -22.16 16.18
CA ASP A 42 6.25 -21.07 15.87
C ASP A 42 5.49 -19.91 15.22
N LEU A 43 5.14 -18.90 16.03
CA LEU A 43 4.17 -17.84 15.70
C LEU A 43 4.63 -16.79 14.66
N CYS A 44 5.61 -17.04 13.79
CA CYS A 44 6.14 -15.96 12.92
C CYS A 44 6.02 -16.15 11.39
N THR A 45 5.75 -17.35 10.87
CA THR A 45 5.80 -17.58 9.40
C THR A 45 4.47 -17.99 8.78
N ASP A 46 3.55 -18.57 9.54
CA ASP A 46 2.54 -19.45 8.90
C ASP A 46 1.23 -18.76 8.51
N PHE A 47 0.96 -17.54 8.98
CA PHE A 47 -0.36 -16.92 8.75
C PHE A 47 -0.50 -16.12 7.45
N ILE A 48 0.59 -15.57 6.88
CA ILE A 48 0.55 -14.85 5.59
C ILE A 48 1.96 -14.91 4.96
N GLY A 49 2.30 -15.96 4.20
CA GLY A 49 3.57 -15.94 3.46
C GLY A 49 4.02 -17.24 2.81
N ASP A 50 4.00 -18.37 3.52
CA ASP A 50 4.62 -19.61 3.01
C ASP A 50 3.65 -20.58 2.32
N SER A 51 2.33 -20.36 2.41
CA SER A 51 1.33 -21.25 1.79
C SER A 51 1.17 -21.12 0.27
N LEU A 52 1.95 -20.24 -0.39
CA LEU A 52 1.90 -20.04 -1.85
C LEU A 52 3.04 -20.73 -2.61
N ASN A 53 4.03 -21.30 -1.92
CA ASN A 53 4.98 -22.16 -2.62
C ASN A 53 4.30 -23.52 -2.77
N GLU A 54 3.86 -23.84 -3.99
CA GLU A 54 3.45 -25.20 -4.30
C GLU A 54 4.62 -26.13 -3.96
N GLN A 55 4.33 -27.26 -3.33
CA GLN A 55 5.35 -28.22 -2.93
C GLN A 55 6.19 -28.63 -4.16
N GLY A 56 7.51 -28.44 -4.11
CA GLY A 56 8.41 -28.66 -5.24
C GLY A 56 8.87 -27.39 -5.97
N GLU A 57 8.37 -26.21 -5.59
CA GLU A 57 8.78 -24.92 -6.17
C GLU A 57 9.85 -24.17 -5.35
N GLU A 58 10.49 -24.81 -4.37
CA GLU A 58 11.49 -24.16 -3.50
C GLU A 58 12.73 -23.65 -4.26
N TYR A 59 13.02 -24.25 -5.43
CA TYR A 59 14.14 -23.84 -6.30
C TYR A 59 13.75 -22.77 -7.34
N LEU A 60 12.46 -22.45 -7.48
CA LEU A 60 12.03 -21.44 -8.45
C LEU A 60 12.41 -20.04 -7.97
N PHE A 61 13.24 -19.37 -8.77
CA PHE A 61 13.60 -17.99 -8.50
C PHE A 61 12.39 -17.08 -8.70
N ARG A 62 11.95 -16.42 -7.61
CA ARG A 62 10.94 -15.36 -7.62
C ARG A 62 11.64 -14.04 -7.36
N GLN A 63 11.58 -13.11 -8.31
CA GLN A 63 12.18 -11.79 -8.10
C GLN A 63 11.42 -11.05 -6.98
N ASP A 64 12.17 -10.50 -6.02
CA ASP A 64 11.65 -9.67 -4.94
C ASP A 64 11.82 -8.16 -5.25
N TRP A 65 11.39 -7.32 -4.32
CA TRP A 65 11.52 -5.86 -4.43
C TRP A 65 12.91 -5.32 -4.07
N GLY A 66 13.81 -6.18 -3.54
CA GLY A 66 15.18 -5.85 -3.13
C GLY A 66 15.26 -4.70 -2.14
N GLU A 67 16.39 -3.98 -2.10
CA GLU A 67 16.61 -2.85 -1.18
C GLU A 67 16.33 -3.23 0.28
N GLN A 68 15.34 -2.61 0.94
CA GLN A 68 14.90 -2.98 2.30
C GLN A 68 13.66 -3.90 2.28
N LEU A 69 13.36 -4.50 1.13
CA LEU A 69 12.20 -5.35 0.83
C LEU A 69 12.64 -6.72 0.25
N VAL A 70 13.81 -7.20 0.64
CA VAL A 70 14.32 -8.54 0.28
C VAL A 70 13.32 -9.61 0.72
N GLY A 71 13.06 -10.59 -0.14
CA GLY A 71 12.06 -11.65 0.07
C GLY A 71 10.60 -11.18 0.01
N LYS A 72 10.33 -9.90 -0.31
CA LYS A 72 8.97 -9.41 -0.53
C LYS A 72 8.62 -9.51 -2.00
N HIS A 73 7.63 -10.33 -2.32
CA HIS A 73 7.24 -10.61 -3.70
C HIS A 73 5.91 -9.93 -4.07
N ARG A 74 4.85 -10.15 -3.28
CA ARG A 74 3.50 -9.69 -3.62
C ARG A 74 2.85 -9.08 -2.37
N PRO A 75 3.02 -7.77 -2.13
CA PRO A 75 2.27 -7.10 -1.07
C PRO A 75 0.78 -7.13 -1.39
N VAL A 76 -0.04 -7.19 -0.35
CA VAL A 76 -1.51 -7.15 -0.43
C VAL A 76 -2.03 -6.08 0.52
N VAL A 77 -3.28 -5.66 0.32
CA VAL A 77 -3.98 -4.82 1.29
C VAL A 77 -4.70 -5.72 2.28
N VAL A 78 -4.38 -5.57 3.56
CA VAL A 78 -5.04 -6.31 4.66
C VAL A 78 -5.94 -5.35 5.43
N MET A 79 -7.18 -5.74 5.64
CA MET A 79 -8.17 -5.05 6.45
C MET A 79 -8.22 -5.69 7.84
N CYS A 80 -8.14 -4.85 8.87
CA CYS A 80 -8.32 -5.25 10.26
C CYS A 80 -9.67 -4.75 10.76
N ASP A 81 -10.59 -5.67 11.04
CA ASP A 81 -11.83 -5.37 11.74
C ASP A 81 -11.56 -5.42 13.25
N THR A 82 -11.60 -4.26 13.89
CA THR A 82 -11.31 -4.12 15.33
C THR A 82 -12.46 -4.54 16.23
N LYS A 83 -13.69 -4.64 15.71
CA LYS A 83 -14.85 -5.12 16.48
C LYS A 83 -14.93 -6.64 16.48
N LEU A 84 -14.62 -7.24 15.33
CA LEU A 84 -14.59 -8.69 15.16
C LEU A 84 -13.23 -9.30 15.51
N GLU A 85 -12.21 -8.47 15.70
CA GLU A 85 -10.82 -8.89 15.91
C GLU A 85 -10.32 -9.82 14.80
N THR A 86 -10.69 -9.51 13.55
CA THR A 86 -10.33 -10.32 12.38
C THR A 86 -9.44 -9.56 11.41
N LEU A 87 -8.62 -10.33 10.68
CA LEU A 87 -7.81 -9.85 9.58
C LEU A 87 -8.29 -10.52 8.29
N SER A 88 -8.48 -9.74 7.23
CA SER A 88 -8.86 -10.25 5.91
C SER A 88 -8.08 -9.54 4.81
N VAL A 89 -7.81 -10.22 3.71
CA VAL A 89 -7.24 -9.59 2.51
C VAL A 89 -8.34 -8.86 1.76
N LEU A 90 -8.10 -7.61 1.39
CA LEU A 90 -9.01 -6.86 0.54
C LEU A 90 -8.75 -7.21 -0.92
N GLU A 91 -9.62 -8.04 -1.48
CA GLU A 91 -9.53 -8.60 -2.82
C GLU A 91 -9.81 -7.57 -3.93
N GLY A 92 -9.43 -7.90 -5.17
CA GLY A 92 -9.78 -7.14 -6.38
C GLY A 92 -8.62 -6.36 -7.02
N ILE A 93 -7.46 -6.27 -6.36
CA ILE A 93 -6.23 -5.73 -6.96
C ILE A 93 -5.66 -6.76 -7.95
N PRO A 94 -5.43 -6.40 -9.22
CA PRO A 94 -4.84 -7.34 -10.18
C PRO A 94 -3.43 -7.80 -9.79
N ASP A 95 -3.12 -9.08 -9.99
CA ASP A 95 -1.86 -9.74 -9.59
C ASP A 95 -0.57 -9.12 -10.14
N HIS A 96 -0.65 -8.32 -11.20
CA HIS A 96 0.50 -7.65 -11.80
C HIS A 96 0.85 -6.32 -11.10
N TYR A 97 0.04 -5.91 -10.12
CA TYR A 97 0.28 -4.73 -9.29
C TYR A 97 0.72 -5.11 -7.87
N SER A 98 1.62 -4.29 -7.34
CA SER A 98 1.91 -4.23 -5.91
C SER A 98 1.32 -2.95 -5.32
N PRO A 99 0.39 -3.03 -4.36
CA PRO A 99 -0.13 -1.88 -3.65
C PRO A 99 0.83 -1.36 -2.58
N GLY A 100 0.74 -0.06 -2.29
CA GLY A 100 1.33 0.55 -1.11
C GLY A 100 0.91 2.00 -0.93
N GLN A 101 1.42 2.65 0.12
CA GLN A 101 1.04 4.01 0.51
C GLN A 101 -0.49 4.20 0.60
N VAL A 102 -1.17 3.18 1.13
CA VAL A 102 -2.62 3.10 1.15
C VAL A 102 -3.21 4.05 2.19
N VAL A 103 -4.37 4.63 1.89
CA VAL A 103 -5.17 5.53 2.73
C VAL A 103 -6.65 5.17 2.58
N TRP A 104 -7.44 5.39 3.62
CA TRP A 104 -8.90 5.22 3.56
C TRP A 104 -9.57 6.31 2.74
N THR A 105 -10.68 5.98 2.09
CA THR A 105 -11.62 6.99 1.57
C THR A 105 -12.29 7.73 2.74
N PRO A 106 -12.70 9.00 2.59
CA PRO A 106 -13.31 9.78 3.67
C PRO A 106 -14.64 9.20 4.17
N ASP A 107 -15.35 8.48 3.30
CA ASP A 107 -16.60 7.80 3.62
C ASP A 107 -16.40 6.38 4.19
N GLY A 108 -15.15 5.90 4.28
CA GLY A 108 -14.82 4.57 4.80
C GLY A 108 -15.22 3.39 3.91
N ASN A 109 -15.75 3.63 2.71
CA ASN A 109 -16.26 2.57 1.81
C ASN A 109 -15.20 2.00 0.85
N GLY A 110 -13.95 2.39 1.00
CA GLY A 110 -12.85 1.89 0.22
C GLY A 110 -11.49 2.44 0.64
N VAL A 111 -10.48 2.08 -0.12
CA VAL A 111 -9.11 2.54 0.06
C VAL A 111 -8.55 3.09 -1.25
N LEU A 112 -7.58 3.97 -1.14
CA LEU A 112 -6.75 4.42 -2.26
C LEU A 112 -5.29 4.19 -1.94
N GLY A 113 -4.46 4.12 -2.96
CA GLY A 113 -3.02 4.01 -2.75
C GLY A 113 -2.25 4.15 -4.05
N VAL A 114 -0.99 3.74 -3.99
CA VAL A 114 -0.14 3.61 -5.17
C VAL A 114 -0.06 2.14 -5.56
N ALA A 115 -0.25 1.85 -6.84
CA ALA A 115 -0.06 0.55 -7.44
C ALA A 115 1.18 0.59 -8.37
N TRP A 116 2.13 -0.33 -8.16
CA TRP A 116 3.34 -0.45 -9.00
C TRP A 116 3.31 -1.74 -9.81
N LEU A 117 3.66 -1.64 -11.09
CA LEU A 117 3.82 -2.81 -11.94
C LEU A 117 5.03 -3.63 -11.51
N HIS A 118 4.87 -4.96 -11.59
CA HIS A 118 5.96 -5.91 -11.43
C HIS A 118 6.97 -5.82 -12.59
N GLU A 119 6.49 -5.56 -13.79
CA GLU A 119 7.30 -5.45 -15.01
C GLU A 119 7.50 -3.98 -15.43
N PRO A 120 8.62 -3.63 -16.06
CA PRO A 120 9.72 -4.50 -16.53
C PRO A 120 10.75 -4.85 -15.46
N ARG A 121 10.58 -4.38 -14.22
CA ARG A 121 11.51 -4.66 -13.11
C ARG A 121 10.82 -4.53 -11.76
N ARG A 122 11.20 -5.32 -10.77
CA ARG A 122 10.79 -5.11 -9.37
C ARG A 122 11.76 -4.24 -8.58
N LEU A 123 13.05 -4.51 -8.62
CA LEU A 123 14.05 -3.75 -7.87
C LEU A 123 13.90 -2.21 -8.01
N GLY A 124 14.05 -1.49 -6.89
CA GLY A 124 14.09 -0.03 -6.88
C GLY A 124 12.84 0.65 -6.34
N LEU A 125 12.01 -0.01 -5.53
CA LEU A 125 10.74 0.58 -5.07
C LEU A 125 10.93 1.76 -4.11
N ILE A 126 11.96 1.70 -3.27
CA ILE A 126 12.28 2.71 -2.27
C ILE A 126 13.05 3.88 -2.90
N TYR A 127 14.09 3.59 -3.70
CA TYR A 127 15.01 4.63 -4.17
C TYR A 127 14.80 5.07 -5.62
N CYS A 128 14.06 4.32 -6.46
CA CYS A 128 13.72 4.74 -7.83
C CYS A 128 12.32 5.34 -7.88
N THR A 129 12.16 6.55 -7.33
CA THR A 129 10.88 7.30 -7.34
C THR A 129 10.45 7.78 -8.74
N ASN A 130 11.21 7.48 -9.78
CA ASN A 130 10.91 7.74 -11.19
C ASN A 130 10.19 6.56 -11.88
N ARG A 131 9.92 5.49 -11.16
CA ARG A 131 9.18 4.32 -11.66
C ARG A 131 7.72 4.69 -11.98
N VAL A 132 7.17 4.07 -13.04
CA VAL A 132 5.74 4.10 -13.35
C VAL A 132 4.93 3.54 -12.18
N GLY A 133 3.93 4.28 -11.74
CA GLY A 133 2.97 3.84 -10.74
C GLY A 133 1.64 4.55 -10.93
N TYR A 134 0.61 4.02 -10.30
CA TYR A 134 -0.75 4.52 -10.49
C TYR A 134 -1.41 4.85 -9.16
N ILE A 135 -2.16 5.94 -9.11
CA ILE A 135 -3.11 6.17 -8.03
C ILE A 135 -4.29 5.26 -8.30
N PHE A 136 -4.57 4.33 -7.39
CA PHE A 136 -5.72 3.44 -7.48
C PHE A 136 -6.78 3.78 -6.44
N HIS A 137 -8.01 3.39 -6.71
CA HIS A 137 -9.09 3.28 -5.75
C HIS A 137 -9.66 1.86 -5.79
N LEU A 138 -9.85 1.28 -4.61
CA LEU A 138 -10.40 -0.05 -4.40
C LEU A 138 -11.57 0.05 -3.42
N THR A 139 -12.76 -0.28 -3.87
CA THR A 139 -13.93 -0.34 -2.98
C THR A 139 -13.86 -1.56 -2.06
N LEU A 140 -14.56 -1.52 -0.93
CA LEU A 140 -14.70 -2.70 -0.06
C LEU A 140 -15.38 -3.89 -0.76
N GLY A 141 -16.11 -3.65 -1.85
CA GLY A 141 -16.68 -4.69 -2.71
C GLY A 141 -15.72 -5.26 -3.76
N GLY A 142 -14.45 -4.87 -3.75
CA GLY A 142 -13.42 -5.40 -4.65
C GLY A 142 -13.37 -4.75 -6.04
N VAL A 143 -13.97 -3.57 -6.22
CA VAL A 143 -13.91 -2.84 -7.50
C VAL A 143 -12.65 -1.99 -7.56
N PHE A 144 -11.70 -2.38 -8.39
CA PHE A 144 -10.43 -1.69 -8.61
C PHE A 144 -10.49 -0.71 -9.79
N THR A 145 -10.02 0.52 -9.58
CA THR A 145 -10.01 1.59 -10.59
C THR A 145 -8.71 2.39 -10.53
N LEU A 146 -8.18 2.78 -11.70
CA LEU A 146 -7.03 3.68 -11.79
C LEU A 146 -7.49 5.13 -11.97
N LEU A 147 -6.95 6.03 -11.15
CA LEU A 147 -7.31 7.45 -11.11
C LEU A 147 -6.26 8.36 -11.75
N SER A 148 -4.98 7.99 -11.71
CA SER A 148 -3.93 8.77 -12.38
C SER A 148 -3.87 8.45 -13.88
N GLY A 149 -3.11 9.24 -14.65
CA GLY A 149 -2.81 8.91 -16.04
C GLY A 149 -1.69 7.88 -16.16
N ASP A 150 -1.50 7.38 -17.38
CA ASP A 150 -0.40 6.48 -17.73
C ASP A 150 0.95 7.22 -17.76
N ASP A 151 2.03 6.44 -17.75
CA ASP A 151 3.42 6.92 -17.83
C ASP A 151 3.79 7.99 -16.78
N GLN A 152 3.13 7.97 -15.62
CA GLN A 152 3.46 8.83 -14.48
C GLN A 152 4.18 8.05 -13.39
N ALA A 153 5.12 8.71 -12.72
CA ALA A 153 5.61 8.31 -11.42
C ALA A 153 4.82 9.08 -10.36
N VAL A 154 4.04 8.35 -9.56
CA VAL A 154 3.13 8.93 -8.56
C VAL A 154 3.54 8.51 -7.14
N ARG A 155 3.28 9.38 -6.16
CA ARG A 155 3.50 9.07 -4.74
C ARG A 155 2.68 9.94 -3.80
N SER A 156 2.58 9.45 -2.58
CA SER A 156 2.05 10.16 -1.41
C SER A 156 0.60 10.64 -1.59
N PRO A 157 -0.35 9.75 -1.96
CA PRO A 157 -1.75 10.11 -1.97
C PRO A 157 -2.23 10.47 -0.56
N LYS A 158 -2.97 11.58 -0.45
CA LYS A 158 -3.56 12.09 0.78
C LYS A 158 -4.89 12.77 0.49
N PHE A 159 -5.83 12.69 1.42
CA PHE A 159 -6.99 13.57 1.39
C PHE A 159 -6.66 14.91 2.03
N ASN A 160 -7.27 15.98 1.51
CA ASN A 160 -7.37 17.23 2.26
C ASN A 160 -8.22 17.02 3.53
N PRO A 161 -8.12 17.91 4.54
CA PRO A 161 -8.83 17.74 5.81
C PRO A 161 -10.34 17.51 5.68
N ASP A 162 -10.98 18.15 4.70
CA ASP A 162 -12.42 18.04 4.47
C ASP A 162 -12.83 16.81 3.64
N GLY A 163 -11.87 16.01 3.15
CA GLY A 163 -12.12 14.82 2.34
C GLY A 163 -12.63 15.10 0.91
N GLU A 164 -12.76 16.37 0.53
CA GLU A 164 -13.28 16.79 -0.77
C GLU A 164 -12.30 16.61 -1.94
N TYR A 165 -11.01 16.46 -1.66
CA TYR A 165 -9.98 16.34 -2.68
C TYR A 165 -8.96 15.28 -2.28
N LEU A 166 -8.70 14.36 -3.19
CA LEU A 166 -7.50 13.54 -3.17
C LEU A 166 -6.36 14.33 -3.83
N VAL A 167 -5.23 14.41 -3.15
CA VAL A 167 -4.01 15.02 -3.65
C VAL A 167 -2.86 14.02 -3.69
N TRP A 168 -1.97 14.15 -4.66
CA TRP A 168 -0.74 13.36 -4.75
C TRP A 168 0.36 14.12 -5.49
N LEU A 169 1.59 13.62 -5.41
CA LEU A 169 2.71 14.11 -6.18
C LEU A 169 2.91 13.24 -7.41
N GLU A 170 3.08 13.85 -8.58
CA GLU A 170 3.44 13.10 -9.78
C GLU A 170 4.43 13.83 -10.69
N ARG A 171 5.02 13.07 -11.60
CA ARG A 171 5.83 13.56 -12.72
C ARG A 171 5.79 12.51 -13.83
N PRO A 172 6.19 12.86 -15.07
CA PRO A 172 6.47 11.84 -16.08
C PRO A 172 7.42 10.78 -15.54
N ALA A 173 7.10 9.51 -15.78
CA ALA A 173 7.95 8.39 -15.39
C ALA A 173 9.28 8.41 -16.16
N GLY A 174 10.30 7.80 -15.57
CA GLY A 174 11.68 7.90 -16.04
C GLY A 174 12.36 9.21 -15.64
N GLY A 175 13.46 9.53 -16.31
CA GLY A 175 14.28 10.68 -15.97
C GLY A 175 15.00 10.54 -14.62
N GLY A 176 15.53 11.65 -14.09
CA GLY A 176 16.31 11.67 -12.85
C GLY A 176 15.47 11.43 -11.59
N HIS A 177 16.02 10.71 -10.60
CA HIS A 177 15.30 10.31 -9.38
C HIS A 177 14.80 11.52 -8.55
N HIS A 178 15.46 12.67 -8.64
CA HIS A 178 15.14 13.88 -7.87
C HIS A 178 14.56 15.03 -8.71
N ALA A 179 14.02 14.74 -9.89
CA ALA A 179 13.26 15.73 -10.65
C ALA A 179 12.03 16.24 -9.87
N ALA A 180 11.66 17.50 -10.12
CA ALA A 180 10.49 18.14 -9.53
C ALA A 180 9.21 17.33 -9.81
N HIS A 181 8.27 17.41 -8.88
CA HIS A 181 6.95 16.82 -9.01
C HIS A 181 5.92 17.95 -9.12
N ARG A 182 4.85 17.72 -9.88
CA ARG A 182 3.64 18.53 -9.81
C ARG A 182 2.72 18.01 -8.69
N LEU A 183 1.94 18.92 -8.12
CA LEU A 183 0.90 18.58 -7.15
C LEU A 183 -0.43 18.43 -7.89
N MET A 184 -1.05 17.28 -7.72
CA MET A 184 -2.33 16.96 -8.34
C MET A 184 -3.44 17.09 -7.32
N ALA A 185 -4.61 17.54 -7.79
CA ALA A 185 -5.84 17.53 -7.02
C ALA A 185 -6.97 16.89 -7.85
N TYR A 186 -7.68 15.96 -7.23
CA TYR A 186 -8.80 15.24 -7.82
C TYR A 186 -10.01 15.39 -6.91
N LYS A 187 -11.10 15.95 -7.43
CA LYS A 187 -12.31 16.15 -6.64
C LYS A 187 -12.87 14.79 -6.21
N TRP A 188 -13.17 14.67 -4.92
CA TRP A 188 -13.70 13.49 -4.28
C TRP A 188 -15.06 13.77 -3.63
N PRO A 189 -16.05 12.86 -3.72
CA PRO A 189 -16.03 11.62 -4.51
C PRO A 189 -15.89 11.89 -6.02
N PRO A 190 -15.47 10.89 -6.83
CA PRO A 190 -15.28 11.06 -8.27
C PRO A 190 -16.51 11.65 -8.93
N SER A 191 -16.40 12.88 -9.42
CA SER A 191 -17.41 13.49 -10.29
C SER A 191 -16.87 13.50 -11.72
N PRO A 192 -17.72 13.40 -12.77
CA PRO A 192 -17.27 13.23 -14.15
C PRO A 192 -16.40 14.34 -14.74
N GLN A 193 -16.10 15.43 -14.02
CA GLN A 193 -15.68 16.69 -14.65
C GLN A 193 -14.33 17.31 -14.23
N VAL A 194 -13.60 16.83 -13.21
CA VAL A 194 -12.47 17.64 -12.69
C VAL A 194 -11.23 16.84 -12.27
N ARG A 195 -10.16 16.93 -13.08
CA ARG A 195 -8.76 16.73 -12.66
C ARG A 195 -8.06 18.09 -12.73
N ILE A 196 -7.52 18.61 -11.63
CA ILE A 196 -6.77 19.87 -11.62
C ILE A 196 -5.31 19.53 -11.37
N ALA A 197 -4.45 19.90 -12.31
CA ALA A 197 -3.00 19.84 -12.16
C ALA A 197 -2.49 21.25 -11.85
N TRP A 198 -1.79 21.43 -10.73
CA TRP A 198 -1.08 22.67 -10.44
C TRP A 198 0.38 22.51 -10.85
N ASN A 199 0.82 23.27 -11.84
CA ASN A 199 2.23 23.38 -12.20
C ASN A 199 2.80 24.65 -11.54
N TYR A 200 3.87 24.51 -10.76
CA TYR A 200 4.69 25.65 -10.39
C TYR A 200 5.73 25.86 -11.51
N SER A 201 5.61 27.00 -12.21
CA SER A 201 6.57 27.50 -13.21
C SER A 201 7.78 28.14 -12.56
#